data_AF-A0A9P6ZDM7-F1
#
_entry.id   AF-A0A9P6ZDM7-F1
#
_cell.length_a   1.000
_cell.length_b   1.000
_cell.length_c   1.000
_cell.angle_alpha   90.00
_cell.angle_beta   90.00
_cell.angle_gamma   90.00
#
_symmetry.space_group_name_H-M   'P 1'
#
loop_
_entity.id
_entity.type
_entity.pdbx_description
1 polymer ?
#
loop_
_entity_poly.entity_id
_entity_poly.type
_entity_poly.pdbx_seq_one_letter_code
_entity_poly.pdbx_strand_id
1 'polypeptide(L)'
;MSGLIDSILNNYYIPPLVFAIRELTFKNTRVCIDGKQRLTSIYRFMNNEIPYIDKSSGETIEYYFCQNTEENANTQAMHRTNFGGVRKYLSIEAAERFNNYEFVCVEYADVSEDDEFEIFNRVQLGVSITAAEKLRANNSESAKKVNELVNEFSQLEVLLHNKGTAAVFQAITQILLVIKYGKDEFRVHTPSQNHFIASNEPISQEWFGKARFVLERLTAMSRDTECMNVFTRHPIKNTKHLWKRIELLSFSSYLALTDRHRSLHDLAEDCKEMRKFMNERYSGKMYVGIEYYKKAMEWAEEKLKTVEFEASGEEFEAELNELSDEEVDELKYDSDEQLPLLPVKRSRRNMVATAKRGAKVERGGRGARVRR
;
A
#
# COMPACT_ATOMS: atom_id res chain seq x y z
N MET A 1 -24.93 -14.22 23.91
CA MET A 1 -25.86 -13.09 24.11
C MET A 1 -26.30 -12.87 25.56
N SER A 2 -26.05 -13.80 26.51
CA SER A 2 -26.35 -13.59 27.95
C SER A 2 -25.38 -12.65 28.67
N GLY A 3 -24.17 -12.45 28.15
CA GLY A 3 -23.13 -11.65 28.80
C GLY A 3 -23.45 -10.15 28.94
N LEU A 4 -24.33 -9.59 28.09
CA LEU A 4 -24.75 -8.19 28.25
C LEU A 4 -25.66 -8.02 29.47
N ILE A 5 -26.65 -8.90 29.62
CA ILE A 5 -27.59 -8.85 30.75
C ILE A 5 -26.82 -9.10 32.06
N ASP A 6 -25.86 -10.02 32.03
CA ASP A 6 -24.92 -10.24 33.13
C ASP A 6 -24.13 -8.97 33.49
N SER A 7 -23.62 -8.27 32.47
CA SER A 7 -22.88 -7.02 32.67
C SER A 7 -23.73 -5.92 33.30
N ILE A 8 -25.01 -5.83 32.93
CA ILE A 8 -25.95 -4.86 33.52
C ILE A 8 -26.23 -5.21 34.99
N LEU A 9 -26.57 -6.47 35.28
CA LEU A 9 -26.95 -6.90 36.63
C LEU A 9 -25.78 -6.87 37.63
N ASN A 10 -24.56 -7.12 37.14
CA ASN A 10 -23.33 -7.14 37.95
C ASN A 10 -22.50 -5.85 37.81
N ASN A 11 -23.02 -4.84 37.13
CA ASN A 11 -22.37 -3.54 36.93
C ASN A 11 -20.95 -3.62 36.35
N TYR A 12 -20.75 -4.50 35.37
CA TYR A 12 -19.52 -4.54 34.58
C TYR A 12 -19.48 -3.42 33.55
N TYR A 13 -18.27 -3.09 33.09
CA TYR A 13 -18.08 -2.07 32.06
C TYR A 13 -18.80 -2.47 30.76
N ILE A 14 -19.66 -1.59 30.28
CA ILE A 14 -20.30 -1.69 28.97
C ILE A 14 -19.85 -0.49 28.13
N PRO A 15 -19.30 -0.70 26.92
CA PRO A 15 -18.90 0.39 26.05
C PRO A 15 -20.05 1.36 25.77
N PRO A 16 -19.78 2.62 25.39
CA PRO A 16 -20.84 3.56 25.01
C PRO A 16 -21.69 3.09 23.82
N LEU A 17 -22.92 3.59 23.73
CA LEU A 17 -23.76 3.50 22.53
C LEU A 17 -23.50 4.72 21.66
N VAL A 18 -23.50 4.56 20.33
CA VAL A 18 -23.17 5.64 19.40
C VAL A 18 -24.35 5.93 18.50
N PHE A 19 -24.77 7.20 18.45
CA PHE A 19 -25.92 7.65 17.70
C PHE A 19 -25.59 8.84 16.79
N ALA A 20 -26.21 8.89 15.61
CA ALA A 20 -26.39 10.12 14.83
C ALA A 20 -27.75 10.73 15.16
N ILE A 21 -27.80 12.06 15.27
CA ILE A 21 -29.05 12.80 15.44
C ILE A 21 -29.54 13.25 14.05
N ARG A 22 -30.77 12.87 13.70
CA ARG A 22 -31.48 13.30 12.49
C ARG A 22 -32.74 14.03 12.87
N GLU A 23 -32.99 15.17 12.24
CA GLU A 23 -34.30 15.82 12.33
C GLU A 23 -35.23 15.19 11.30
N LEU A 24 -36.06 14.26 11.76
CA LEU A 24 -37.10 13.64 10.95
C LEU A 24 -38.44 14.16 11.45
N THR A 25 -39.22 14.80 10.58
CA THR A 25 -40.60 15.24 10.90
C THR A 25 -40.69 16.09 12.18
N PHE A 26 -39.82 17.09 12.33
CA PHE A 26 -39.75 17.99 13.50
C PHE A 26 -39.48 17.28 14.85
N LYS A 27 -38.90 16.06 14.79
CA LYS A 27 -38.42 15.32 15.96
C LYS A 27 -36.98 14.89 15.76
N ASN A 28 -36.17 15.12 16.78
CA ASN A 28 -34.81 14.58 16.85
C ASN A 28 -34.88 13.06 17.02
N THR A 29 -34.58 12.35 15.95
CA THR A 29 -34.50 10.89 15.89
C THR A 29 -33.05 10.47 16.02
N ARG A 30 -32.80 9.48 16.88
CA ARG A 30 -31.47 8.89 17.07
C ARG A 30 -31.31 7.68 16.16
N VAL A 31 -30.42 7.77 15.19
CA VAL A 31 -30.02 6.65 14.34
C VAL A 31 -28.86 5.94 15.03
N CYS A 32 -29.01 4.65 15.31
CA CYS A 32 -27.99 3.84 15.98
C CYS A 32 -26.84 3.51 15.00
N ILE A 33 -25.67 4.10 15.21
CA ILE A 33 -24.44 3.82 14.46
C ILE A 33 -23.79 2.55 15.04
N ASP A 34 -23.65 2.48 16.37
CA ASP A 34 -23.09 1.32 17.06
C ASP A 34 -23.90 0.94 18.31
N GLY A 35 -23.97 -0.37 18.57
CA GLY A 35 -24.69 -0.93 19.72
C GLY A 35 -26.05 -1.55 19.39
N LYS A 36 -26.40 -1.71 18.12
CA LYS A 36 -27.67 -2.34 17.67
C LYS A 36 -27.93 -3.69 18.32
N GLN A 37 -26.93 -4.56 18.37
CA GLN A 37 -27.04 -5.89 19.00
C GLN A 37 -27.30 -5.80 20.52
N ARG A 38 -26.73 -4.79 21.19
CA ARG A 38 -26.91 -4.56 22.62
C ARG A 38 -28.34 -4.09 22.92
N LEU A 39 -28.80 -3.08 22.19
CA LEU A 39 -30.18 -2.59 22.27
C LEU A 39 -31.20 -3.69 21.97
N THR A 40 -30.94 -4.50 20.94
CA THR A 40 -31.82 -5.61 20.56
C THR A 40 -31.86 -6.67 21.67
N SER A 41 -30.72 -7.00 22.27
CA SER A 41 -30.66 -7.98 23.36
C SER A 41 -31.41 -7.50 24.61
N ILE A 42 -31.29 -6.21 24.97
CA ILE A 42 -32.05 -5.60 26.07
C ILE A 42 -33.55 -5.70 25.80
N TYR A 43 -34.00 -5.27 24.61
CA TYR A 43 -35.40 -5.32 24.21
C TYR A 43 -35.97 -6.75 24.26
N ARG A 44 -35.22 -7.72 23.73
CA ARG A 44 -35.59 -9.14 23.76
C ARG A 44 -35.65 -9.70 25.17
N PHE A 45 -34.73 -9.31 26.05
CA PHE A 45 -34.73 -9.75 27.44
C PHE A 45 -35.97 -9.21 28.18
N MET A 46 -36.28 -7.92 28.01
CA MET A 46 -37.47 -7.29 28.59
C MET A 46 -38.78 -7.97 28.14
N ASN A 47 -38.81 -8.46 26.89
CA ASN A 47 -39.94 -9.21 26.34
C ASN A 47 -39.95 -10.70 26.73
N ASN A 48 -39.05 -11.16 27.59
CA ASN A 48 -38.86 -12.56 27.97
C ASN A 48 -38.56 -13.51 26.78
N GLU A 49 -37.98 -12.99 25.69
CA GLU A 49 -37.58 -13.78 24.51
C GLU A 49 -36.24 -14.49 24.72
N ILE A 50 -35.35 -13.92 25.53
CA ILE A 50 -34.04 -14.51 25.89
C ILE A 50 -33.88 -14.53 27.41
N PRO A 51 -33.19 -15.53 28.00
CA PRO A 51 -32.90 -15.55 29.43
C PRO A 51 -31.55 -14.92 29.80
N TYR A 52 -31.45 -14.45 31.04
CA TYR A 52 -30.19 -14.27 31.76
C TYR A 52 -29.72 -15.64 32.27
N ILE A 53 -28.44 -15.95 32.11
CA ILE A 53 -27.86 -17.23 32.52
C ILE A 53 -26.91 -16.98 33.68
N ASP A 54 -27.33 -17.37 34.88
CA ASP A 54 -26.51 -17.33 36.09
C ASP A 54 -25.74 -18.65 36.24
N LYS A 55 -24.44 -18.54 36.51
CA LYS A 55 -23.53 -19.68 36.75
C LYS A 55 -22.82 -19.59 38.11
N SER A 56 -23.17 -18.60 38.93
CA SER A 56 -22.49 -18.29 40.20
C SER A 56 -22.61 -19.43 41.23
N SER A 57 -23.70 -20.20 41.18
CA SER A 57 -23.97 -21.33 42.07
C SER A 57 -23.32 -22.65 41.64
N GLY A 58 -22.60 -22.69 40.50
CA GLY A 58 -22.06 -23.90 39.89
C GLY A 58 -23.07 -24.68 39.03
N GLU A 59 -24.37 -24.40 39.17
CA GLU A 59 -25.43 -24.85 38.27
C GLU A 59 -25.82 -23.73 37.31
N THR A 60 -26.19 -24.08 36.08
CA THR A 60 -26.69 -23.11 35.09
C THR A 60 -28.16 -22.87 35.33
N ILE A 61 -28.51 -21.66 35.81
CA ILE A 61 -29.88 -21.25 36.08
C ILE A 61 -30.27 -20.14 35.09
N GLU A 62 -31.42 -20.32 34.44
CA GLU A 62 -31.99 -19.32 33.53
C GLU A 62 -33.03 -18.46 34.25
N TYR A 63 -32.86 -17.14 34.19
CA TYR A 63 -33.81 -16.15 34.71
C TYR A 63 -34.37 -15.29 33.57
N TYR A 64 -35.68 -15.10 33.57
CA TYR A 64 -36.38 -14.20 32.66
C TYR A 64 -36.71 -12.87 33.36
N PHE A 65 -37.00 -11.81 32.60
CA PHE A 65 -37.13 -10.46 33.14
C PHE A 65 -38.31 -10.32 34.12
N CYS A 66 -39.52 -10.66 33.71
CA CYS A 66 -40.69 -10.63 34.61
C CYS A 66 -41.81 -11.58 34.15
N GLN A 67 -42.69 -11.97 35.07
CA GLN A 67 -43.86 -12.77 34.73
C GLN A 67 -44.90 -11.87 34.04
N ASN A 68 -45.03 -11.99 32.71
CA ASN A 68 -46.09 -11.29 31.98
C ASN A 68 -47.46 -11.85 32.38
N THR A 69 -48.40 -10.96 32.69
CA THR A 69 -49.80 -11.28 33.00
C THR A 69 -50.65 -11.48 31.74
N GLU A 70 -50.19 -10.98 30.58
CA GLU A 70 -50.84 -11.15 29.28
C GLU A 70 -50.11 -12.23 28.47
N GLU A 71 -50.85 -13.29 28.10
CA GLU A 71 -50.36 -14.34 27.20
C GLU A 71 -50.05 -13.74 25.83
N ASN A 72 -48.78 -13.40 25.58
CA ASN A 72 -48.34 -13.08 24.24
C ASN A 72 -48.18 -14.38 23.41
N ALA A 73 -48.26 -14.27 22.07
CA ALA A 73 -48.26 -15.42 21.15
C ALA A 73 -47.08 -16.39 21.35
N ASN A 74 -45.96 -15.92 21.92
CA ASN A 74 -44.81 -16.74 22.29
C ASN A 74 -45.06 -17.61 23.54
N THR A 75 -45.87 -17.15 24.50
CA THR A 75 -46.29 -17.96 25.66
C THR A 75 -47.08 -19.20 25.18
N GLN A 76 -47.94 -19.03 24.17
CA GLN A 76 -48.72 -20.13 23.57
C GLN A 76 -47.89 -21.07 22.67
N ALA A 77 -46.90 -20.55 21.94
CA ALA A 77 -45.96 -21.37 21.17
C ALA A 77 -45.05 -22.23 22.07
N MET A 78 -44.73 -21.75 23.27
CA MET A 78 -43.84 -22.42 24.23
C MET A 78 -44.49 -23.55 25.02
N HIS A 79 -45.81 -23.51 25.29
CA HIS A 79 -46.53 -24.66 25.87
C HIS A 79 -46.45 -25.93 24.99
N ARG A 80 -46.09 -25.79 23.70
CA ARG A 80 -46.00 -26.90 22.73
C ARG A 80 -44.62 -27.54 22.66
N THR A 81 -43.57 -26.89 23.17
CA THR A 81 -42.20 -27.44 23.19
C THR A 81 -41.86 -27.96 24.58
N ASN A 82 -41.59 -29.26 24.70
CA ASN A 82 -41.38 -30.03 25.94
C ASN A 82 -40.18 -29.57 26.82
N PHE A 83 -40.19 -28.34 27.34
CA PHE A 83 -39.35 -27.92 28.48
C PHE A 83 -40.27 -27.75 29.70
N GLY A 84 -40.58 -28.86 30.38
CA GLY A 84 -41.52 -28.94 31.50
C GLY A 84 -41.06 -28.31 32.82
N GLY A 85 -40.27 -27.24 32.80
CA GLY A 85 -39.82 -26.51 33.99
C GLY A 85 -40.55 -25.18 34.19
N VAL A 86 -40.88 -24.84 35.44
CA VAL A 86 -41.37 -23.50 35.80
C VAL A 86 -40.28 -22.47 35.49
N ARG A 87 -40.56 -21.50 34.62
CA ARG A 87 -39.63 -20.38 34.34
C ARG A 87 -39.31 -19.66 35.65
N LYS A 88 -38.03 -19.43 35.91
CA LYS A 88 -37.57 -18.56 36.99
C LYS A 88 -37.47 -17.14 36.46
N TYR A 89 -37.83 -16.17 37.29
CA TYR A 89 -37.80 -14.76 36.96
C TYR A 89 -36.80 -14.03 37.86
N LEU A 90 -36.32 -12.88 37.41
CA LEU A 90 -35.52 -12.00 38.25
C LEU A 90 -36.27 -11.65 39.55
N SER A 91 -35.52 -11.49 40.64
CA SER A 91 -36.08 -10.88 41.84
C SER A 91 -36.46 -9.43 41.56
N ILE A 92 -37.35 -8.87 42.37
CA ILE A 92 -37.79 -7.47 42.26
C ILE A 92 -36.56 -6.53 42.26
N GLU A 93 -35.63 -6.75 43.18
CA GLU A 93 -34.39 -5.97 43.30
C GLU A 93 -33.48 -6.08 42.06
N ALA A 94 -33.40 -7.26 41.44
CA ALA A 94 -32.61 -7.45 40.22
C ALA A 94 -33.27 -6.78 39.00
N ALA A 95 -34.60 -6.85 38.89
CA ALA A 95 -35.35 -6.16 37.86
C ALA A 95 -35.26 -4.63 38.00
N GLU A 96 -35.32 -4.10 39.23
CA GLU A 96 -35.11 -2.68 39.50
C GLU A 96 -33.70 -2.21 39.13
N ARG A 97 -32.67 -2.98 39.49
CA ARG A 97 -31.29 -2.68 39.06
C ARG A 97 -31.15 -2.65 37.55
N PHE A 98 -31.78 -3.60 36.86
CA PHE A 98 -31.78 -3.63 35.40
C PHE A 98 -32.47 -2.40 34.80
N ASN A 99 -33.64 -2.02 35.31
CA ASN A 99 -34.41 -0.87 34.83
C ASN A 99 -33.72 0.47 35.07
N ASN A 100 -32.98 0.59 36.17
CA ASN A 100 -32.28 1.81 36.55
C ASN A 100 -30.87 1.91 35.96
N TYR A 101 -30.44 0.95 35.14
CA TYR A 101 -29.12 0.99 34.52
C TYR A 101 -29.04 2.08 33.44
N GLU A 102 -28.06 2.97 33.56
CA GLU A 102 -27.83 4.06 32.62
C GLU A 102 -26.71 3.72 31.64
N PHE A 103 -26.95 3.96 30.34
CA PHE A 103 -25.94 3.80 29.30
C PHE A 103 -25.26 5.13 28.98
N VAL A 104 -23.94 5.11 28.89
CA VAL A 104 -23.19 6.21 28.28
C VAL A 104 -23.52 6.26 26.78
N CYS A 105 -24.03 7.39 26.32
CA CYS A 105 -24.37 7.62 24.93
C CYS A 105 -23.48 8.71 24.34
N VAL A 106 -22.95 8.48 23.14
CA VAL A 106 -22.23 9.47 22.33
C VAL A 106 -23.11 9.82 21.15
N GLU A 107 -23.42 11.11 21.02
CA GLU A 107 -24.31 11.62 19.98
C GLU A 107 -23.55 12.55 19.05
N TYR A 108 -23.68 12.32 17.75
CA TYR A 108 -23.14 13.18 16.71
C TYR A 108 -24.29 13.95 16.04
N ALA A 109 -24.21 15.29 16.08
CA ALA A 109 -25.07 16.17 15.31
C ALA A 109 -24.42 16.47 13.94
N ASP A 110 -25.25 16.75 12.93
CA ASP A 110 -24.81 17.24 11.61
C ASP A 110 -23.80 16.34 10.86
N VAL A 111 -23.83 15.03 11.09
CA VAL A 111 -22.97 14.06 10.37
C VAL A 111 -23.62 13.60 9.07
N SER A 112 -22.86 13.41 7.99
CA SER A 112 -23.37 12.80 6.76
C SER A 112 -23.50 11.27 6.87
N GLU A 113 -24.17 10.62 5.92
CA GLU A 113 -24.22 9.13 5.88
C GLU A 113 -22.81 8.52 5.70
N ASP A 114 -21.93 9.19 4.95
CA ASP A 114 -20.53 8.79 4.79
C ASP A 114 -19.76 8.89 6.12
N ASP A 115 -20.03 9.93 6.91
CA ASP A 115 -19.44 10.10 8.25
C ASP A 115 -19.94 9.02 9.22
N GLU A 116 -21.22 8.64 9.16
CA GLU A 116 -21.75 7.53 9.96
C GLU A 116 -21.02 6.22 9.67
N PHE A 117 -20.79 5.93 8.38
CA PHE A 117 -20.03 4.75 7.96
C PHE A 117 -18.58 4.80 8.45
N GLU A 118 -17.93 5.97 8.39
CA GLU A 118 -16.57 6.15 8.89
C GLU A 118 -16.49 6.01 10.42
N ILE A 119 -17.45 6.58 11.17
CA ILE A 119 -17.56 6.43 12.63
C ILE A 119 -17.77 4.95 12.99
N PHE A 120 -18.68 4.25 12.31
CA PHE A 120 -18.92 2.83 12.52
C PHE A 120 -17.64 1.99 12.35
N ASN A 121 -16.92 2.22 11.24
CA ASN A 121 -15.67 1.51 10.97
C ASN A 121 -14.60 1.80 12.03
N ARG A 122 -14.47 3.05 12.49
CA ARG A 122 -13.52 3.43 13.53
C ARG A 122 -13.86 2.82 14.89
N VAL A 123 -15.14 2.73 15.22
CA VAL A 123 -15.63 2.13 16.48
C VAL A 123 -15.41 0.61 16.49
N GLN A 124 -15.59 -0.07 15.36
CA GLN A 124 -15.48 -1.54 15.27
C GLN A 124 -14.05 -2.04 15.03
N LEU A 125 -13.26 -1.34 14.21
CA LEU A 125 -11.96 -1.83 13.74
C LEU A 125 -10.77 -1.12 14.38
N GLY A 126 -10.97 0.03 15.05
CA GLY A 126 -9.89 0.85 15.58
C GLY A 126 -8.89 1.37 14.51
N VAL A 127 -9.15 1.08 13.23
CA VAL A 127 -8.30 1.43 12.10
C VAL A 127 -9.13 2.30 11.16
N SER A 128 -8.68 3.53 10.95
CA SER A 128 -9.20 4.38 9.89
C SER A 128 -9.03 3.67 8.56
N ILE A 129 -10.10 3.57 7.76
CA ILE A 129 -9.99 3.17 6.36
C ILE A 129 -8.86 3.97 5.69
N THR A 130 -7.92 3.26 5.11
CA THR A 130 -6.73 3.88 4.54
C THR A 130 -7.10 4.74 3.35
N ALA A 131 -6.29 5.75 3.03
CA ALA A 131 -6.54 6.60 1.86
C ALA A 131 -6.63 5.76 0.56
N ALA A 132 -5.92 4.62 0.49
CA ALA A 132 -5.96 3.69 -0.62
C ALA A 132 -7.29 2.92 -0.71
N GLU A 133 -7.84 2.49 0.42
CA GLU A 133 -9.16 1.84 0.49
C GLU A 133 -10.29 2.83 0.16
N LYS A 134 -10.23 4.07 0.69
CA LYS A 134 -11.17 5.15 0.33
C LYS A 134 -11.13 5.41 -1.19
N LEU A 135 -9.93 5.52 -1.77
CA LEU A 135 -9.76 5.78 -3.20
C LEU A 135 -10.35 4.66 -4.07
N ARG A 136 -10.12 3.40 -3.69
CA ARG A 136 -10.60 2.23 -4.43
C ARG A 136 -12.11 2.00 -4.32
N ALA A 137 -12.76 2.47 -3.26
CA ALA A 137 -14.20 2.36 -3.07
C ALA A 137 -15.03 3.17 -4.08
N ASN A 138 -14.40 4.02 -4.88
CA ASN A 138 -15.06 4.77 -5.94
C ASN A 138 -15.53 3.85 -7.09
N ASN A 139 -16.71 4.13 -7.65
CA ASN A 139 -17.35 3.33 -8.72
C ASN A 139 -17.32 4.01 -10.11
N SER A 140 -16.47 5.01 -10.31
CA SER A 140 -16.28 5.70 -11.59
C SER A 140 -15.73 4.79 -12.69
N GLU A 141 -15.83 5.24 -13.94
CA GLU A 141 -15.29 4.50 -15.07
C GLU A 141 -13.75 4.38 -15.02
N SER A 142 -13.09 5.44 -14.55
CA SER A 142 -11.65 5.43 -14.30
C SER A 142 -11.28 4.44 -13.19
N ALA A 143 -12.08 4.34 -12.11
CA ALA A 143 -11.86 3.35 -11.06
C ALA A 143 -12.02 1.91 -11.57
N LYS A 144 -13.00 1.65 -12.44
CA LYS A 144 -13.16 0.33 -13.08
C LYS A 144 -11.94 -0.05 -13.91
N LYS A 145 -11.44 0.84 -14.77
CA LYS A 145 -10.21 0.61 -15.56
C LYS A 145 -8.98 0.36 -14.69
N VAL A 146 -8.84 1.09 -13.58
CA VAL A 146 -7.74 0.82 -12.63
C VAL A 146 -7.93 -0.55 -11.97
N ASN A 147 -9.16 -0.93 -11.60
CA ASN A 147 -9.42 -2.26 -11.05
C ASN A 147 -9.15 -3.39 -12.07
N GLU A 148 -9.40 -3.18 -13.35
CA GLU A 148 -9.00 -4.13 -14.41
C GLU A 148 -7.49 -4.37 -14.37
N LEU A 149 -6.68 -3.30 -14.32
CA LEU A 149 -5.23 -3.40 -14.18
C LEU A 149 -4.80 -4.05 -12.85
N VAL A 150 -5.48 -3.77 -11.74
CA VAL A 150 -5.20 -4.41 -10.44
C VAL A 150 -5.41 -5.93 -10.52
N ASN A 151 -6.48 -6.37 -11.18
CA ASN A 151 -6.78 -7.79 -11.34
C ASN A 151 -5.76 -8.48 -12.25
N GLU A 152 -5.39 -7.84 -13.35
CA GLU A 152 -4.40 -8.35 -14.31
C GLU A 152 -2.99 -8.42 -13.69
N PHE A 153 -2.59 -7.38 -12.95
CA PHE A 153 -1.26 -7.23 -12.38
C PHE A 153 -1.23 -7.43 -10.85
N SER A 154 -2.03 -8.36 -10.33
CA SER A 154 -2.12 -8.66 -8.88
C SER A 154 -0.76 -8.98 -8.23
N GLN A 155 0.16 -9.59 -8.98
CA GLN A 155 1.53 -9.89 -8.53
C GLN A 155 2.35 -8.65 -8.15
N LEU A 156 1.98 -7.47 -8.63
CA LEU A 156 2.62 -6.21 -8.25
C LEU A 156 2.55 -5.97 -6.74
N GLU A 157 1.61 -6.60 -6.04
CA GLU A 157 1.50 -6.58 -4.58
C GLU A 157 2.81 -6.94 -3.86
N VAL A 158 3.61 -7.85 -4.42
CA VAL A 158 4.90 -8.26 -3.85
C VAL A 158 5.88 -7.08 -3.76
N LEU A 159 5.88 -6.23 -4.79
CA LEU A 159 6.69 -5.01 -4.84
C LEU A 159 6.22 -3.96 -3.83
N LEU A 160 5.00 -4.09 -3.32
CA LEU A 160 4.38 -3.20 -2.34
C LEU A 160 4.38 -3.76 -0.93
N HIS A 161 5.12 -4.85 -0.69
CA HIS A 161 5.22 -5.53 0.60
C HIS A 161 3.92 -6.14 1.08
N ASN A 162 3.12 -6.67 0.16
CA ASN A 162 1.89 -7.40 0.48
C ASN A 162 0.89 -6.57 1.30
N LYS A 163 0.76 -5.29 0.92
CA LYS A 163 -0.15 -4.32 1.55
C LYS A 163 -1.59 -4.39 1.02
N GLY A 164 -1.94 -5.45 0.29
CA GLY A 164 -3.27 -5.66 -0.25
C GLY A 164 -3.56 -4.92 -1.54
N THR A 165 -4.67 -5.31 -2.15
CA THR A 165 -5.16 -4.81 -3.45
C THR A 165 -5.46 -3.30 -3.46
N ALA A 166 -5.82 -2.69 -2.33
CA ALA A 166 -5.98 -1.24 -2.22
C ALA A 166 -4.64 -0.50 -2.45
N ALA A 167 -3.53 -1.02 -1.90
CA ALA A 167 -2.21 -0.44 -2.13
C ALA A 167 -1.75 -0.58 -3.59
N VAL A 168 -2.11 -1.69 -4.24
CA VAL A 168 -1.88 -1.91 -5.68
C VAL A 168 -2.69 -0.92 -6.51
N PHE A 169 -3.97 -0.75 -6.20
CA PHE A 169 -4.84 0.23 -6.85
C PHE A 169 -4.26 1.65 -6.77
N GLN A 170 -3.83 2.07 -5.58
CA GLN A 170 -3.19 3.37 -5.40
C GLN A 170 -1.90 3.48 -6.21
N ALA A 171 -1.05 2.45 -6.23
CA ALA A 171 0.20 2.46 -6.97
C ALA A 171 -0.04 2.61 -8.48
N ILE A 172 -0.98 1.83 -9.04
CA ILE A 172 -1.36 1.91 -10.46
C ILE A 172 -1.94 3.28 -10.79
N THR A 173 -2.77 3.84 -9.91
CA THR A 173 -3.30 5.20 -10.07
C THR A 173 -2.17 6.24 -10.15
N GLN A 174 -1.17 6.14 -9.29
CA GLN A 174 -0.02 7.05 -9.31
C GLN A 174 0.86 6.85 -10.56
N ILE A 175 1.04 5.60 -11.02
CA ILE A 175 1.76 5.28 -12.27
C ILE A 175 1.04 5.92 -13.47
N LEU A 176 -0.28 5.78 -13.55
CA LEU A 176 -1.08 6.43 -14.59
C LEU A 176 -0.87 7.95 -14.59
N LEU A 177 -0.88 8.58 -13.41
CA LEU A 177 -0.70 10.03 -13.29
C LEU A 177 0.71 10.49 -13.70
N VAL A 178 1.78 9.80 -13.31
CA VAL A 178 3.14 10.19 -13.76
C VAL A 178 3.32 10.01 -15.26
N ILE A 179 2.70 8.98 -15.86
CA ILE A 179 2.72 8.81 -17.32
C ILE A 179 1.92 9.91 -18.03
N LYS A 180 0.77 10.30 -17.46
CA LYS A 180 -0.09 11.34 -18.04
C LYS A 180 0.59 12.70 -18.07
N TYR A 181 1.18 13.10 -16.95
CA TYR A 181 1.73 14.43 -16.74
C TYR A 181 3.23 14.53 -17.11
N GLY A 182 3.90 13.39 -17.26
CA GLY A 182 5.30 13.32 -17.68
C GLY A 182 6.28 13.83 -16.63
N LYS A 183 7.44 14.33 -17.10
CA LYS A 183 8.55 14.76 -16.24
C LYS A 183 8.35 16.14 -15.61
N ASP A 184 7.60 17.02 -16.28
CA ASP A 184 7.50 18.43 -15.90
C ASP A 184 6.50 18.65 -14.75
N GLU A 185 5.54 17.73 -14.61
CA GLU A 185 4.44 17.83 -13.67
C GLU A 185 4.27 16.55 -12.83
N PHE A 186 4.44 16.67 -11.50
CA PHE A 186 4.32 15.54 -10.56
C PHE A 186 3.01 15.60 -9.77
N ARG A 187 1.89 15.19 -10.38
CA ARG A 187 0.54 15.27 -9.79
C ARG A 187 0.04 13.94 -9.23
N VAL A 188 0.77 13.38 -8.26
CA VAL A 188 0.44 12.06 -7.66
C VAL A 188 -0.10 12.14 -6.24
N HIS A 189 -0.33 13.33 -5.70
CA HIS A 189 -0.82 13.52 -4.33
C HIS A 189 -2.30 13.11 -4.21
N THR A 190 -2.76 12.88 -2.98
CA THR A 190 -4.14 12.41 -2.70
C THR A 190 -5.23 13.25 -3.40
N PRO A 191 -5.17 14.60 -3.42
CA PRO A 191 -6.17 15.39 -4.14
C PRO A 191 -6.19 15.11 -5.64
N SER A 192 -5.02 14.93 -6.26
CA SER A 192 -4.89 14.62 -7.70
C SER A 192 -5.40 13.21 -8.01
N GLN A 193 -5.12 12.24 -7.13
CA GLN A 193 -5.66 10.87 -7.26
C GLN A 193 -7.18 10.88 -7.17
N ASN A 194 -7.74 11.53 -6.15
CA ASN A 194 -9.19 11.63 -5.96
C ASN A 194 -9.86 12.34 -7.13
N HIS A 195 -9.28 13.45 -7.59
CA HIS A 195 -9.80 14.18 -8.75
C HIS A 195 -9.80 13.30 -10.00
N PHE A 196 -8.67 12.64 -10.32
CA PHE A 196 -8.60 11.75 -11.47
C PHE A 196 -9.63 10.61 -11.39
N ILE A 197 -9.66 9.90 -10.26
CA ILE A 197 -10.59 8.79 -10.06
C ILE A 197 -12.04 9.28 -10.12
N ALA A 198 -12.38 10.46 -9.58
CA ALA A 198 -13.75 10.98 -9.61
C ALA A 198 -14.15 11.63 -10.95
N SER A 199 -13.18 12.11 -11.75
CA SER A 199 -13.44 12.98 -12.91
C SER A 199 -14.18 12.31 -14.08
N ASN A 200 -14.38 10.99 -14.07
CA ASN A 200 -14.86 10.22 -15.24
C ASN A 200 -14.10 10.53 -16.54
N GLU A 201 -12.89 11.07 -16.44
CA GLU A 201 -12.09 11.40 -17.61
C GLU A 201 -11.72 10.11 -18.36
N PRO A 202 -11.99 10.04 -19.68
CA PRO A 202 -11.69 8.85 -20.46
C PRO A 202 -10.18 8.65 -20.56
N ILE A 203 -9.69 7.52 -20.04
CA ILE A 203 -8.30 7.10 -20.24
C ILE A 203 -8.12 6.71 -21.72
N SER A 204 -7.28 7.44 -22.46
CA SER A 204 -6.97 7.18 -23.87
C SER A 204 -6.25 5.83 -24.04
N GLN A 205 -6.40 5.21 -25.21
CA GLN A 205 -5.77 3.91 -25.49
C GLN A 205 -4.24 3.98 -25.48
N GLU A 206 -3.65 5.08 -25.96
CA GLU A 206 -2.20 5.27 -25.92
C GLU A 206 -1.70 5.36 -24.47
N TRP A 207 -2.36 6.16 -23.63
CA TRP A 207 -2.01 6.31 -22.22
C TRP A 207 -2.15 5.00 -21.46
N PHE A 208 -3.27 4.30 -21.65
CA PHE A 208 -3.52 3.00 -21.03
C PHE A 208 -2.51 1.95 -21.51
N GLY A 209 -2.17 1.93 -22.80
CA GLY A 209 -1.17 1.04 -23.38
C GLY A 209 0.23 1.26 -22.81
N LYS A 210 0.66 2.51 -22.63
CA LYS A 210 1.93 2.83 -21.96
C LYS A 210 1.93 2.35 -20.51
N ALA A 211 0.85 2.59 -19.77
CA ALA A 211 0.73 2.11 -18.39
C ALA A 211 0.78 0.58 -18.30
N ARG A 212 0.08 -0.13 -19.20
CA ARG A 212 0.09 -1.59 -19.26
C ARG A 212 1.49 -2.12 -19.57
N PHE A 213 2.20 -1.55 -20.53
CA PHE A 213 3.59 -1.91 -20.84
C PHE A 213 4.50 -1.79 -19.60
N VAL A 214 4.40 -0.67 -18.87
CA VAL A 214 5.17 -0.48 -17.63
C VAL A 214 4.84 -1.55 -16.59
N LEU A 215 3.55 -1.83 -16.37
CA LEU A 215 3.09 -2.83 -15.40
C LEU A 215 3.52 -4.25 -15.79
N GLU A 216 3.50 -4.59 -17.08
CA GLU A 216 4.01 -5.86 -17.60
C GLU A 216 5.50 -6.02 -17.31
N ARG A 217 6.33 -4.98 -17.60
CA ARG A 217 7.78 -5.02 -17.32
C ARG A 217 8.06 -5.18 -15.83
N LEU A 218 7.40 -4.38 -14.98
CA LEU A 218 7.53 -4.48 -13.52
C LEU A 218 7.13 -5.87 -13.00
N THR A 219 6.04 -6.41 -13.52
CA THR A 219 5.55 -7.73 -13.14
C THR A 219 6.51 -8.83 -13.62
N ALA A 220 7.03 -8.74 -14.84
CA ALA A 220 8.01 -9.67 -15.37
C ALA A 220 9.30 -9.68 -14.53
N MET A 221 9.83 -8.49 -14.20
CA MET A 221 11.00 -8.36 -13.32
C MET A 221 10.75 -8.90 -11.91
N SER A 222 9.51 -8.81 -11.39
CA SER A 222 9.17 -9.35 -10.08
C SER A 222 9.09 -10.88 -10.03
N ARG A 223 8.88 -11.53 -11.19
CA ARG A 223 8.83 -12.99 -11.32
C ARG A 223 10.20 -13.61 -11.53
N ASP A 224 11.12 -12.85 -12.12
CA ASP A 224 12.51 -13.27 -12.30
C ASP A 224 13.31 -13.14 -11.00
N THR A 225 14.02 -14.20 -10.60
CA THR A 225 14.70 -14.25 -9.29
C THR A 225 15.91 -13.31 -9.23
N GLU A 226 16.61 -13.12 -10.33
CA GLU A 226 17.77 -12.24 -10.40
C GLU A 226 17.33 -10.78 -10.38
N CYS A 227 16.34 -10.44 -11.20
CA CYS A 227 15.77 -9.10 -11.28
C CYS A 227 15.09 -8.70 -9.98
N MET A 228 14.40 -9.61 -9.29
CA MET A 228 13.69 -9.30 -8.04
C MET A 228 14.61 -8.77 -6.92
N ASN A 229 15.91 -9.09 -6.97
CA ASN A 229 16.89 -8.56 -6.02
C ASN A 229 17.00 -7.03 -6.11
N VAL A 230 16.78 -6.43 -7.27
CA VAL A 230 16.86 -4.97 -7.46
C VAL A 230 15.76 -4.23 -6.74
N PHE A 231 14.69 -4.90 -6.29
CA PHE A 231 13.62 -4.30 -5.48
C PHE A 231 13.80 -4.58 -3.98
N THR A 232 14.46 -5.68 -3.62
CA THR A 232 14.53 -6.16 -2.23
C THR A 232 15.86 -5.88 -1.53
N ARG A 233 16.90 -5.49 -2.29
CA ARG A 233 18.24 -5.18 -1.79
C ARG A 233 18.52 -3.67 -1.86
N HIS A 234 19.40 -3.18 -0.99
CA HIS A 234 19.93 -1.83 -1.05
C HIS A 234 20.90 -1.71 -2.23
N PRO A 235 20.80 -0.67 -3.08
CA PRO A 235 21.60 -0.53 -4.31
C PRO A 235 23.13 -0.39 -4.11
N ILE A 236 23.61 -0.34 -2.87
CA ILE A 236 25.03 -0.07 -2.53
C ILE A 236 25.48 -1.05 -1.46
N LYS A 237 24.75 -1.10 -0.33
CA LYS A 237 25.09 -1.95 0.81
C LYS A 237 24.68 -3.42 0.65
N ASN A 238 23.88 -3.74 -0.37
CA ASN A 238 23.31 -5.06 -0.63
C ASN A 238 22.53 -5.69 0.56
N THR A 239 22.16 -4.88 1.55
CA THR A 239 21.32 -5.28 2.69
C THR A 239 19.86 -5.32 2.26
N LYS A 240 19.01 -6.04 3.00
CA LYS A 240 17.55 -5.98 2.77
C LYS A 240 17.07 -4.52 2.86
N HIS A 241 16.35 -4.05 1.85
CA HIS A 241 15.84 -2.69 1.78
C HIS A 241 14.46 -2.66 1.13
N LEU A 242 13.60 -1.81 1.69
CA LEU A 242 12.22 -1.64 1.24
C LEU A 242 12.17 -0.78 -0.02
N TRP A 243 11.60 -1.25 -1.12
CA TRP A 243 11.46 -0.44 -2.32
C TRP A 243 10.52 0.75 -2.05
N LYS A 244 11.02 1.97 -2.26
CA LYS A 244 10.27 3.17 -1.90
C LYS A 244 9.28 3.53 -2.99
N ARG A 245 8.18 4.15 -2.59
CA ARG A 245 7.14 4.61 -3.53
C ARG A 245 7.70 5.56 -4.60
N ILE A 246 8.59 6.48 -4.21
CA ILE A 246 9.23 7.39 -5.17
C ILE A 246 10.13 6.64 -6.16
N GLU A 247 10.85 5.60 -5.73
CA GLU A 247 11.66 4.76 -6.62
C GLU A 247 10.78 4.03 -7.65
N LEU A 248 9.63 3.49 -7.21
CA LEU A 248 8.62 2.90 -8.11
C LEU A 248 8.15 3.90 -9.16
N LEU A 249 7.75 5.11 -8.76
CA LEU A 249 7.19 6.10 -9.67
C LEU A 249 8.22 6.62 -10.68
N SER A 250 9.45 6.87 -10.22
CA SER A 250 10.56 7.28 -11.09
C SER A 250 10.90 6.19 -12.10
N PHE A 251 11.05 4.94 -11.65
CA PHE A 251 11.36 3.83 -12.55
C PHE A 251 10.21 3.53 -13.52
N SER A 252 8.97 3.65 -13.07
CA SER A 252 7.79 3.52 -13.95
C SER A 252 7.78 4.56 -15.06
N SER A 253 8.26 5.78 -14.77
CA SER A 253 8.34 6.87 -15.74
C SER A 253 9.49 6.65 -16.72
N TYR A 254 10.64 6.14 -16.24
CA TYR A 254 11.73 5.67 -17.11
C TYR A 254 11.23 4.58 -18.06
N LEU A 255 10.61 3.52 -17.55
CA LEU A 255 10.05 2.44 -18.36
C LEU A 255 9.04 2.92 -19.42
N ALA A 256 8.26 3.96 -19.12
CA ALA A 256 7.31 4.53 -20.08
C ALA A 256 7.99 5.26 -21.25
N LEU A 257 9.26 5.65 -21.08
CA LEU A 257 10.08 6.35 -22.06
C LEU A 257 11.13 5.44 -22.74
N THR A 258 11.47 4.30 -22.14
CA THR A 258 12.45 3.34 -22.67
C THR A 258 11.92 2.60 -23.90
N ASP A 259 12.83 2.22 -24.80
CA ASP A 259 12.53 1.34 -25.91
C ASP A 259 12.02 -0.03 -25.44
N ARG A 260 11.11 -0.61 -26.24
CA ARG A 260 10.42 -1.86 -25.95
C ARG A 260 11.32 -3.09 -26.07
N HIS A 261 12.47 -2.99 -26.73
CA HIS A 261 13.37 -4.12 -26.99
C HIS A 261 14.39 -4.36 -25.88
N ARG A 262 14.55 -3.43 -24.92
CA ARG A 262 15.51 -3.58 -23.82
C ARG A 262 15.18 -4.81 -22.95
N SER A 263 16.20 -5.61 -22.65
CA SER A 263 16.02 -6.88 -21.94
C SER A 263 15.65 -6.67 -20.46
N LEU A 264 15.04 -7.67 -19.83
CA LEU A 264 14.68 -7.59 -18.40
C LEU A 264 15.91 -7.41 -17.49
N HIS A 265 17.04 -7.99 -17.87
CA HIS A 265 18.28 -7.88 -17.12
C HIS A 265 18.88 -6.48 -17.23
N ASP A 266 18.86 -5.87 -18.41
CA ASP A 266 19.33 -4.49 -18.60
C ASP A 266 18.42 -3.51 -17.86
N LEU A 267 17.11 -3.72 -17.88
CA LEU A 267 16.16 -2.95 -17.07
C LEU A 267 16.41 -3.10 -15.56
N ALA A 268 16.84 -4.28 -15.11
CA ALA A 268 17.21 -4.51 -13.72
C ALA A 268 18.47 -3.73 -13.32
N GLU A 269 19.50 -3.73 -14.18
CA GLU A 269 20.70 -2.92 -13.96
C GLU A 269 20.40 -1.42 -14.03
N ASP A 270 19.55 -0.97 -14.96
CA ASP A 270 19.08 0.42 -15.01
C ASP A 270 18.37 0.83 -13.71
N CYS A 271 17.47 -0.03 -13.20
CA CYS A 271 16.79 0.20 -11.93
C CYS A 271 17.78 0.35 -10.78
N LYS A 272 18.80 -0.52 -10.73
CA LYS A 272 19.84 -0.50 -9.72
C LYS A 272 20.71 0.76 -9.81
N GLU A 273 21.07 1.20 -11.03
CA GLU A 273 21.78 2.45 -11.29
C GLU A 273 20.96 3.67 -10.84
N MET A 274 19.69 3.77 -11.23
CA MET A 274 18.78 4.84 -10.81
C MET A 274 18.71 4.89 -9.28
N ARG A 275 18.51 3.74 -8.64
CA ARG A 275 18.42 3.66 -7.17
C ARG A 275 19.74 4.04 -6.52
N LYS A 276 20.89 3.67 -7.09
CA LYS A 276 22.21 4.08 -6.60
C LYS A 276 22.37 5.59 -6.69
N PHE A 277 22.12 6.18 -7.86
CA PHE A 277 22.17 7.62 -8.12
C PHE A 277 21.34 8.41 -7.09
N MET A 278 20.09 7.99 -6.88
CA MET A 278 19.20 8.64 -5.91
C MET A 278 19.67 8.46 -4.46
N ASN A 279 20.14 7.27 -4.08
CA ASN A 279 20.57 7.02 -2.70
C ASN A 279 21.88 7.73 -2.33
N GLU A 280 22.83 7.85 -3.26
CA GLU A 280 24.07 8.61 -3.05
C GLU A 280 23.78 10.09 -2.79
N ARG A 281 22.81 10.65 -3.53
CA ARG A 281 22.46 12.06 -3.43
C ARG A 281 21.66 12.42 -2.17
N TYR A 282 20.74 11.55 -1.77
CA TYR A 282 19.81 11.85 -0.67
C TYR A 282 20.02 11.00 0.58
N SER A 283 21.10 10.21 0.64
CA SER A 283 21.42 9.32 1.77
C SER A 283 20.25 8.42 2.18
N GLY A 284 19.42 8.03 1.22
CA GLY A 284 18.21 7.23 1.44
C GLY A 284 17.04 7.95 2.13
N LYS A 285 17.12 9.24 2.46
CA LYS A 285 16.01 10.02 3.02
C LYS A 285 15.16 10.63 1.91
N MET A 286 14.37 9.79 1.24
CA MET A 286 13.52 10.19 0.12
C MET A 286 12.06 9.88 0.42
N TYR A 287 11.19 10.84 0.15
CA TYR A 287 9.73 10.72 0.24
C TYR A 287 9.10 10.93 -1.14
N VAL A 288 7.79 10.71 -1.26
CA VAL A 288 7.07 11.01 -2.51
C VAL A 288 6.98 12.53 -2.66
N GLY A 289 7.73 13.10 -3.59
CA GLY A 289 7.78 14.54 -3.81
C GLY A 289 8.41 14.91 -5.15
N ILE A 290 8.03 16.08 -5.66
CA ILE A 290 8.44 16.56 -6.99
C ILE A 290 9.96 16.74 -7.12
N GLU A 291 10.65 17.14 -6.05
CA GLU A 291 12.11 17.34 -6.06
C GLU A 291 12.86 16.05 -6.44
N TYR A 292 12.54 14.96 -5.74
CA TYR A 292 13.16 13.66 -5.99
C TYR A 292 12.77 13.10 -7.35
N TYR A 293 11.51 13.30 -7.74
CA TYR A 293 11.02 12.84 -9.03
C TYR A 293 11.76 13.53 -10.18
N LYS A 294 11.85 14.87 -10.16
CA LYS A 294 12.60 15.63 -11.18
C LYS A 294 14.05 15.17 -11.28
N LYS A 295 14.72 14.97 -10.14
CA LYS A 295 16.10 14.51 -10.14
C LYS A 295 16.24 13.09 -10.72
N ALA A 296 15.28 12.22 -10.48
CA ALA A 296 15.25 10.90 -11.10
C ALA A 296 14.98 10.97 -12.61
N MET A 297 14.16 11.92 -13.06
CA MET A 297 13.92 12.16 -14.48
C MET A 297 15.14 12.73 -15.20
N GLU A 298 15.96 13.56 -14.55
CA GLU A 298 17.26 13.97 -15.10
C GLU A 298 18.17 12.77 -15.36
N TRP A 299 18.26 11.84 -14.40
CA TRP A 299 18.98 10.58 -14.61
C TRP A 299 18.37 9.75 -15.74
N ALA A 300 17.03 9.67 -15.83
CA ALA A 300 16.35 8.92 -16.88
C ALA A 300 16.68 9.48 -18.27
N GLU A 301 16.70 10.80 -18.43
CA GLU A 301 17.08 11.45 -19.70
C GLU A 301 18.53 11.18 -20.09
N GLU A 302 19.46 11.25 -19.14
CA GLU A 302 20.88 10.91 -19.38
C GLU A 302 21.05 9.43 -19.74
N LYS A 303 20.30 8.55 -19.08
CA LYS A 303 20.34 7.12 -19.36
C LYS A 303 19.79 6.82 -20.75
N LEU A 304 18.63 7.35 -21.11
CA LEU A 304 18.02 7.15 -22.43
C LEU A 304 18.95 7.55 -23.57
N LYS A 305 19.68 8.67 -23.44
CA LYS A 305 20.69 9.08 -24.45
C LYS A 305 21.83 8.07 -24.59
N THR A 306 22.29 7.52 -23.47
CA THR A 306 23.34 6.49 -23.49
C THR A 306 22.83 5.22 -24.17
N VAL A 307 21.59 4.82 -23.89
CA VAL A 307 20.95 3.63 -24.46
C VAL A 307 20.71 3.77 -25.96
N GLU A 308 20.26 4.94 -26.42
CA GLU A 308 20.09 5.22 -27.85
C GLU A 308 21.43 5.14 -28.60
N PHE A 309 22.51 5.64 -27.99
CA PHE A 309 23.85 5.54 -28.57
C PHE A 309 24.34 4.08 -28.64
N GLU A 310 24.16 3.30 -27.58
CA GLU A 310 24.48 1.86 -27.55
C GLU A 310 23.74 1.10 -28.67
N ALA A 311 22.43 1.31 -28.81
CA ALA A 311 21.63 0.67 -29.84
C ALA A 311 22.11 1.03 -31.26
N SER A 312 22.41 2.31 -31.52
CA SER A 312 22.94 2.74 -32.83
C SER A 312 24.31 2.15 -33.14
N GLY A 313 25.14 1.91 -32.12
CA GLY A 313 26.45 1.26 -32.29
C GLY A 313 26.33 -0.23 -32.59
N GLU A 314 25.41 -0.94 -31.93
CA GLU A 314 25.12 -2.35 -32.19
C GLU A 314 24.53 -2.57 -33.59
N GLU A 315 23.62 -1.68 -34.04
CA GLU A 315 23.11 -1.72 -35.41
C GLU A 315 24.23 -1.52 -36.44
N PHE A 316 25.14 -0.57 -36.20
CA PHE A 316 26.28 -0.32 -37.07
C PHE A 316 27.28 -1.49 -37.09
N GLU A 317 27.58 -2.11 -35.95
CA GLU A 317 28.43 -3.31 -35.88
C GLU A 317 27.75 -4.53 -36.54
N ALA A 318 26.43 -4.66 -36.43
CA ALA A 318 25.69 -5.71 -37.12
C ALA A 318 25.73 -5.53 -38.64
N GLU A 319 25.52 -4.31 -39.15
CA GLU A 319 25.67 -3.99 -40.57
C GLU A 319 27.09 -4.31 -41.08
N LEU A 320 28.13 -3.97 -40.31
CA LEU A 320 29.52 -4.29 -40.64
C LEU A 320 29.80 -5.79 -40.69
N ASN A 321 29.16 -6.59 -39.84
CA ASN A 321 29.34 -8.04 -39.79
C ASN A 321 28.54 -8.79 -40.88
N GLU A 322 27.58 -8.12 -41.53
CA GLU A 322 26.83 -8.66 -42.68
C GLU A 322 27.51 -8.38 -44.03
N LEU A 323 28.51 -7.50 -44.06
CA LEU A 323 29.33 -7.23 -45.24
C LEU A 323 30.32 -8.37 -45.50
N SER A 324 30.52 -8.69 -46.78
CA SER A 324 31.57 -9.64 -47.19
C SER A 324 32.97 -9.05 -47.00
N ASP A 325 33.98 -9.92 -46.86
CA ASP A 325 35.39 -9.49 -46.69
C ASP A 325 35.87 -8.54 -47.82
N GLU A 326 35.29 -8.64 -49.02
CA GLU A 326 35.59 -7.76 -50.16
C GLU A 326 34.98 -6.36 -50.00
N GLU A 327 33.76 -6.25 -49.47
CA GLU A 327 33.07 -4.97 -49.21
C GLU A 327 33.67 -4.22 -48.01
N VAL A 328 34.15 -4.96 -47.02
CA VAL A 328 34.86 -4.39 -45.85
C VAL A 328 36.22 -3.79 -46.26
N ASP A 329 36.91 -4.38 -47.24
CA ASP A 329 38.18 -3.83 -47.73
C ASP A 329 37.98 -2.61 -48.63
N GLU A 330 36.91 -2.52 -49.45
CA GLU A 330 36.57 -1.30 -50.19
C GLU A 330 36.31 -0.09 -49.27
N LEU A 331 35.60 -0.30 -48.15
CA LEU A 331 35.32 0.76 -47.17
C LEU A 331 36.57 1.25 -46.41
N LYS A 332 37.60 0.41 -46.26
CA LYS A 332 38.87 0.83 -45.65
C LYS A 332 39.65 1.78 -46.56
N TYR A 333 39.60 1.56 -47.87
CA TYR A 333 40.33 2.41 -48.84
C TYR A 333 39.73 3.82 -48.99
N ASP A 334 38.43 4.01 -48.76
CA ASP A 334 37.78 5.33 -48.82
C ASP A 334 37.99 6.19 -47.56
N SER A 335 38.37 5.59 -46.42
CA SER A 335 38.54 6.32 -45.15
C SER A 335 39.93 6.96 -44.97
N ASP A 336 40.92 6.53 -45.74
CA ASP A 336 42.32 6.99 -45.61
C ASP A 336 42.59 8.36 -46.28
N GLU A 337 41.64 8.94 -47.02
CA GLU A 337 41.85 10.24 -47.71
C GLU A 337 41.46 11.50 -46.92
N GLN A 338 40.82 11.38 -45.73
CA GLN A 338 40.44 12.58 -44.96
C GLN A 338 40.51 12.41 -43.43
N LEU A 339 41.72 12.43 -42.85
CA LEU A 339 41.89 12.71 -41.43
C LEU A 339 43.03 13.73 -41.18
N PRO A 340 42.75 14.89 -40.56
CA PRO A 340 43.80 15.78 -40.05
C PRO A 340 44.49 15.13 -38.85
N LEU A 341 45.82 15.02 -38.92
CA LEU A 341 46.70 14.49 -37.87
C LEU A 341 46.46 15.20 -36.52
N LEU A 342 45.95 14.47 -35.52
CA LEU A 342 46.04 14.85 -34.11
C LEU A 342 47.20 14.10 -33.40
N PRO A 343 47.86 14.70 -32.38
CA PRO A 343 49.11 14.18 -31.87
C PRO A 343 48.91 12.96 -30.96
N VAL A 344 49.57 11.86 -31.34
CA VAL A 344 49.65 10.60 -30.59
C VAL A 344 50.42 10.81 -29.27
N LYS A 345 49.76 10.64 -28.13
CA LYS A 345 50.45 10.42 -26.84
C LYS A 345 50.94 8.97 -26.76
N ARG A 346 52.26 8.80 -26.79
CA ARG A 346 52.95 7.50 -26.65
C ARG A 346 52.63 6.83 -25.30
N SER A 347 52.02 5.65 -25.36
CA SER A 347 52.00 4.66 -24.28
C SER A 347 53.36 3.98 -24.20
N ARG A 348 54.02 4.00 -23.02
CA ARG A 348 55.20 3.18 -22.72
C ARG A 348 54.75 1.97 -21.91
N ARG A 349 55.00 0.78 -22.44
CA ARG A 349 54.93 -0.51 -21.74
C ARG A 349 56.33 -0.95 -21.29
N ASN A 350 56.33 -1.73 -20.19
CA ASN A 350 57.38 -2.65 -19.69
C ASN A 350 58.51 -1.99 -18.87
N MET A 351 59.02 -2.53 -17.75
CA MET A 351 58.98 -3.90 -17.21
C MET A 351 59.59 -3.98 -15.78
N VAL A 352 59.36 -5.12 -15.10
CA VAL A 352 60.21 -5.81 -14.09
C VAL A 352 59.99 -5.57 -12.58
N ALA A 353 59.73 -6.70 -11.92
CA ALA A 353 59.77 -6.95 -10.49
C ALA A 353 61.20 -7.06 -9.94
N THR A 354 61.43 -6.61 -8.70
CA THR A 354 62.45 -7.20 -7.82
C THR A 354 62.02 -7.07 -6.36
N ALA A 355 61.96 -8.22 -5.68
CA ALA A 355 61.89 -8.33 -4.24
C ALA A 355 63.26 -8.05 -3.61
N LYS A 356 63.29 -7.45 -2.40
CA LYS A 356 64.12 -7.93 -1.26
C LYS A 356 63.92 -7.07 0.01
N ARG A 357 63.49 -7.77 1.07
CA ARG A 357 63.98 -7.78 2.47
C ARG A 357 64.72 -6.55 3.02
N GLY A 358 64.34 -6.16 4.25
CA GLY A 358 65.36 -5.92 5.29
C GLY A 358 65.05 -4.83 6.33
N ALA A 359 64.63 -5.28 7.52
CA ALA A 359 65.06 -4.82 8.85
C ALA A 359 64.89 -3.35 9.33
N LYS A 360 63.95 -3.18 10.27
CA LYS A 360 64.17 -2.94 11.72
C LYS A 360 65.20 -1.86 12.12
N VAL A 361 64.76 -0.85 12.89
CA VAL A 361 65.06 -0.61 14.33
C VAL A 361 64.72 0.84 14.75
N GLU A 362 63.85 0.92 15.76
CA GLU A 362 63.75 1.85 16.91
C GLU A 362 64.21 3.32 16.82
N ARG A 363 63.36 4.23 17.34
CA ARG A 363 63.49 4.78 18.71
C ARG A 363 62.41 5.83 19.04
N GLY A 364 61.78 5.67 20.20
CA GLY A 364 61.79 6.74 21.22
C GLY A 364 60.49 7.52 21.49
N GLY A 365 60.03 7.42 22.75
CA GLY A 365 59.39 8.52 23.49
C GLY A 365 57.86 8.44 23.60
N ARG A 366 57.29 7.86 24.66
CA ARG A 366 56.97 8.46 25.98
C ARG A 366 55.88 9.54 25.96
N GLY A 367 54.85 9.32 26.80
CA GLY A 367 53.87 10.32 27.26
C GLY A 367 52.43 9.84 27.08
N ALA A 368 51.90 8.92 27.88
CA ALA A 368 51.38 9.12 29.25
C ALA A 368 50.31 10.23 29.39
N ARG A 369 49.09 9.75 29.67
CA ARG A 369 48.13 10.24 30.69
C ARG A 369 47.16 11.40 30.39
N VAL A 370 45.88 11.01 30.47
CA VAL A 370 44.86 11.42 31.46
C VAL A 370 43.78 12.43 31.03
N ARG A 371 42.55 11.90 31.06
CA ARG A 371 41.25 12.44 31.52
C ARG A 371 40.90 13.88 31.13
N ARG A 372 39.75 14.01 30.45
CA ARG A 372 38.48 14.35 31.10
C ARG A 372 37.33 13.66 30.39
#